data_AF-A0A947FST4-F1
#
_entry.id   AF-A0A947FST4-F1
#
_cell.length_a   1.000
_cell.length_b   1.000
_cell.length_c   1.000
_cell.angle_alpha   90.00
_cell.angle_beta   90.00
_cell.angle_gamma   90.00
#
_symmetry.space_group_name_H-M   'P 1'
#
loop_
_entity.id
_entity.type
_entity.pdbx_description
1 polymer ?
#
loop_
_entity_poly.entity_id
_entity_poly.type
_entity_poly.pdbx_seq_one_letter_code
_entity_poly.pdbx_strand_id
1 'polypeptide(L)'
;VELGNWRHNVGGVDLNRDWKDFKQAETRLVKEKLDSIVAKGGKIRYAVDFHSTWKNLFYTMPDDYGLESPNLSQTWLDNLAKVLPNFEVDIRPGSSPGRGVFKQYISDTYGVHAVTYEVGDHANRNEITVVGKTSALLLMKLLLAEQVAYK
;
A
#
# COMPACT_ATOMS: atom_id res chain seq x y z
N VAL A 1 -11.45 -1.01 27.12
CA VAL A 1 -10.94 -1.69 25.90
C VAL A 1 -12.14 -2.23 25.16
N GLU A 2 -12.31 -1.82 23.90
CA GLU A 2 -13.46 -2.11 23.04
C GLU A 2 -13.48 -3.59 22.63
N LEU A 3 -13.75 -4.50 23.59
CA LEU A 3 -13.81 -5.97 23.41
C LEU A 3 -12.61 -6.62 22.68
N GLY A 4 -11.48 -5.92 22.56
CA GLY A 4 -10.30 -6.37 21.82
C GLY A 4 -10.21 -5.90 20.36
N ASN A 5 -11.17 -5.12 19.85
CA ASN A 5 -11.21 -4.61 18.47
C ASN A 5 -10.65 -3.18 18.34
N TRP A 6 -9.51 -2.92 18.98
CA TRP A 6 -8.93 -1.58 19.04
C TRP A 6 -8.41 -1.13 17.67
N ARG A 7 -9.09 -0.15 17.05
CA ARG A 7 -8.74 0.39 15.72
C ARG A 7 -8.02 1.74 15.75
N HIS A 8 -8.37 2.58 16.72
CA HIS A 8 -7.93 3.98 16.78
C HIS A 8 -6.60 4.12 17.52
N ASN A 9 -5.91 5.27 17.46
CA ASN A 9 -4.77 5.52 18.36
C ASN A 9 -5.24 5.83 19.80
N VAL A 10 -4.30 6.13 20.70
CA VAL A 10 -4.62 6.44 22.11
C VAL A 10 -5.55 7.65 22.30
N GLY A 11 -5.63 8.54 21.29
CA GLY A 11 -6.53 9.68 21.25
C GLY A 11 -7.88 9.39 20.58
N GLY A 12 -8.17 8.14 20.20
CA GLY A 12 -9.41 7.76 19.53
C GLY A 12 -9.48 8.17 18.05
N VAL A 13 -8.35 8.46 17.40
CA VAL A 13 -8.30 8.87 15.99
C VAL A 13 -7.93 7.70 15.07
N ASP A 14 -8.62 7.59 13.93
CA ASP A 14 -8.28 6.63 12.87
C ASP A 14 -7.11 7.21 12.10
N LEU A 15 -5.92 6.61 12.28
CA LEU A 15 -4.70 7.09 11.64
C LEU A 15 -4.80 7.06 10.10
N ASN A 16 -5.61 6.15 9.54
CA ASN A 16 -5.84 6.09 8.09
C ASN A 16 -6.94 7.08 7.63
N ARG A 17 -7.20 8.13 8.41
CA ARG A 17 -7.96 9.34 8.03
C ARG A 17 -7.17 10.63 8.23
N ASP A 18 -5.96 10.54 8.78
CA ASP A 18 -5.15 11.70 9.18
C ASP A 18 -4.07 12.09 8.14
N TRP A 19 -4.00 11.41 6.99
CA TRP A 19 -3.03 11.68 5.90
C TRP A 19 -3.35 12.91 5.05
N LYS A 20 -4.11 13.85 5.60
CA LYS A 20 -4.45 15.14 5.02
C LYS A 20 -3.97 16.27 5.92
N ASP A 21 -4.39 16.21 7.19
CA ASP A 21 -4.17 17.28 8.16
C ASP A 21 -2.96 17.00 9.07
N PHE A 22 -2.49 15.75 9.16
CA PHE A 22 -1.34 15.33 9.97
C PHE A 22 -1.43 15.81 11.44
N LYS A 23 -2.61 15.63 12.05
CA LYS A 23 -2.86 16.03 13.43
C LYS A 23 -2.26 15.06 14.43
N GLN A 24 -2.05 13.80 14.04
CA GLN A 24 -1.48 12.76 14.88
C GLN A 24 0.05 12.72 14.78
N ALA A 25 0.73 12.35 15.86
CA ALA A 25 2.19 12.30 15.87
C ALA A 25 2.70 11.18 14.95
N GLU A 26 1.96 10.08 14.88
CA GLU A 26 2.28 8.87 14.12
C GLU A 26 2.36 9.16 12.62
N THR A 27 1.35 9.81 12.04
CA THR A 27 1.32 10.19 10.62
C THR A 27 2.34 11.29 10.31
N ARG A 28 2.55 12.26 11.22
CA ARG A 28 3.61 13.28 11.08
C ARG A 28 4.99 12.66 10.98
N LEU A 29 5.31 11.72 11.87
CA LEU A 29 6.63 11.07 11.88
C LEU A 29 6.92 10.33 10.57
N VAL A 30 5.92 9.63 10.03
CA VAL A 30 6.08 8.96 8.73
C VAL A 30 6.24 9.98 7.61
N LYS A 31 5.40 11.03 7.58
CA LYS A 31 5.53 12.13 6.61
C LYS A 31 6.93 12.75 6.64
N GLU A 32 7.40 13.15 7.82
CA GLU A 32 8.71 13.76 8.02
C GLU A 32 9.84 12.83 7.54
N LYS A 33 9.70 11.52 7.77
CA LYS A 33 10.66 10.54 7.27
C LYS A 33 10.67 10.48 5.74
N LEU A 34 9.51 10.43 5.09
CA LEU A 34 9.40 10.40 3.63
C LEU A 34 9.94 11.70 3.01
N ASP A 35 9.57 12.85 3.58
CA ASP A 35 10.09 14.16 3.18
C ASP A 35 11.61 14.23 3.32
N SER A 36 12.17 13.70 4.43
CA SER A 36 13.62 13.63 4.60
C SER A 36 14.32 12.73 3.57
N ILE A 37 13.69 11.65 3.12
CA ILE A 37 14.26 10.79 2.06
C ILE A 37 14.34 11.58 0.76
N VAL A 38 13.27 12.27 0.39
CA VAL A 38 13.19 13.07 -0.84
C VAL A 38 14.14 14.26 -0.79
N ALA A 39 14.22 14.98 0.34
CA ALA A 39 15.14 16.10 0.53
C ALA A 39 16.62 15.70 0.38
N LYS A 40 16.96 14.42 0.64
CA LYS A 40 18.30 13.86 0.46
C LYS A 40 18.55 13.30 -0.95
N GLY A 41 17.64 13.55 -1.89
CA GLY A 41 17.71 13.07 -3.27
C GLY A 41 17.20 11.64 -3.48
N GLY A 42 16.65 11.00 -2.43
CA GLY A 42 15.97 9.72 -2.56
C GLY A 42 14.65 9.87 -3.33
N LYS A 43 14.16 8.76 -3.90
CA LYS A 43 12.87 8.72 -4.60
C LYS A 43 11.97 7.68 -3.95
N ILE A 44 10.75 8.09 -3.60
CA ILE A 44 9.69 7.15 -3.24
C ILE A 44 9.18 6.54 -4.54
N ARG A 45 9.27 5.21 -4.68
CA ARG A 45 8.92 4.49 -5.91
C ARG A 45 7.59 3.74 -5.82
N TYR A 46 7.20 3.39 -4.61
CA TYR A 46 6.00 2.61 -4.32
C TYR A 46 5.73 2.62 -2.82
N ALA A 47 4.49 2.40 -2.40
CA ALA A 47 4.16 2.16 -1.00
C ALA A 47 3.14 1.04 -0.80
N VAL A 48 3.27 0.30 0.29
CA VAL A 48 2.30 -0.71 0.71
C VAL A 48 1.90 -0.42 2.15
N ASP A 49 0.60 -0.39 2.40
CA ASP A 49 -0.02 -0.18 3.70
C ASP A 49 -0.78 -1.45 4.07
N PHE A 50 -0.26 -2.19 5.06
CA PHE A 50 -0.80 -3.49 5.45
C PHE A 50 -1.93 -3.31 6.47
N HIS A 51 -3.10 -3.87 6.15
CA HIS A 51 -4.31 -3.87 6.97
C HIS A 51 -4.84 -5.30 7.10
N SER A 52 -5.86 -5.48 7.93
CA SER A 52 -6.62 -6.72 7.98
C SER A 52 -8.12 -6.46 7.86
N THR A 53 -8.78 -7.42 7.21
CA THR A 53 -10.24 -7.44 7.01
C THR A 53 -10.70 -8.89 6.94
N TRP A 54 -11.93 -9.17 6.50
CA TRP A 54 -12.46 -10.53 6.48
C TRP A 54 -11.96 -11.39 5.31
N LYS A 55 -11.42 -10.77 4.26
CA LYS A 55 -10.91 -11.46 3.07
C LYS A 55 -9.66 -10.79 2.51
N ASN A 56 -8.86 -11.53 1.76
CA ASN A 56 -7.69 -10.95 1.09
C ASN A 56 -8.15 -10.07 -0.08
N LEU A 57 -7.73 -8.81 -0.11
CA LEU A 57 -7.97 -7.91 -1.25
C LEU A 57 -6.95 -6.78 -1.29
N PHE A 58 -6.87 -6.12 -2.43
CA PHE A 58 -5.87 -5.10 -2.71
C PHE A 58 -6.54 -3.85 -3.25
N TYR A 59 -6.59 -2.78 -2.46
CA TYR A 59 -7.03 -1.49 -2.99
C TYR A 59 -5.87 -0.80 -3.69
N THR A 60 -5.92 -0.75 -5.02
CA THR A 60 -4.90 -0.10 -5.87
C THR A 60 -5.35 1.29 -6.31
N MET A 61 -4.43 2.08 -6.88
CA MET A 61 -4.83 3.25 -7.66
C MET A 61 -5.26 2.81 -9.07
N PRO A 62 -6.20 3.53 -9.71
CA PRO A 62 -6.49 3.35 -11.14
C PRO A 62 -5.22 3.55 -11.99
N ASP A 63 -5.14 2.83 -13.11
CA ASP A 63 -4.05 2.97 -14.08
C ASP A 63 -4.10 4.32 -14.82
N ASP A 64 -5.30 4.85 -15.06
CA ASP A 64 -5.54 6.17 -15.67
C ASP A 64 -5.33 7.37 -14.73
N TYR A 65 -4.88 7.15 -13.49
CA TYR A 65 -4.67 8.22 -12.49
C TYR A 65 -3.47 9.14 -12.79
N GLY A 66 -2.64 8.82 -13.80
CA GLY A 66 -1.49 9.65 -14.22
C GLY A 66 -0.23 9.43 -13.39
N LEU A 67 -0.04 8.24 -12.82
CA LEU A 67 1.15 7.87 -12.05
C LEU A 67 2.34 7.53 -12.95
N GLU A 68 3.57 7.65 -12.43
CA GLU A 68 4.83 7.42 -13.18
C GLU A 68 4.84 6.06 -13.91
N SER A 69 4.36 5.01 -13.25
CA SER A 69 4.23 3.66 -13.79
C SER A 69 2.78 3.18 -13.72
N PRO A 70 1.92 3.53 -14.71
CA PRO A 70 0.46 3.31 -14.65
C PRO A 70 0.05 1.87 -14.31
N ASN A 71 0.75 0.89 -14.88
CA ASN A 71 0.37 -0.53 -14.80
C ASN A 71 1.14 -1.31 -13.72
N LEU A 72 1.95 -0.66 -12.90
CA LEU A 72 2.87 -1.32 -11.96
C LEU A 72 2.13 -2.22 -10.95
N SER A 73 1.11 -1.68 -10.28
CA SER A 73 0.32 -2.45 -9.30
C SER A 73 -0.46 -3.60 -9.94
N GLN A 74 -1.05 -3.35 -11.11
CA GLN A 74 -1.78 -4.37 -11.85
C GLN A 74 -0.85 -5.53 -12.26
N THR A 75 0.31 -5.20 -12.84
CA THR A 75 1.32 -6.18 -13.25
C THR A 75 1.84 -7.00 -12.07
N TRP A 76 2.10 -6.36 -10.93
CA TRP A 76 2.53 -7.05 -9.71
C TRP A 76 1.50 -8.07 -9.23
N LEU A 77 0.24 -7.66 -9.14
CA LEU A 77 -0.84 -8.50 -8.61
C LEU A 77 -1.26 -9.60 -9.59
N ASP A 78 -1.23 -9.33 -10.90
CA ASP A 78 -1.43 -10.36 -11.93
C ASP A 78 -0.33 -11.43 -11.88
N ASN A 79 0.93 -11.03 -11.64
CA ASN A 79 2.02 -11.99 -11.46
C ASN A 79 1.85 -12.80 -10.18
N LEU A 80 1.34 -12.20 -9.10
CA LEU A 80 1.01 -12.93 -7.87
C LEU A 80 -0.08 -13.99 -8.13
N ALA A 81 -1.15 -13.61 -8.82
CA ALA A 81 -2.25 -14.52 -9.17
C ALA A 81 -1.77 -15.69 -10.06
N LYS A 82 -0.84 -15.43 -10.99
CA LYS A 82 -0.24 -16.48 -11.83
C LYS A 82 0.64 -17.45 -11.03
N VAL A 83 1.42 -16.95 -10.08
CA VAL A 83 2.33 -17.78 -9.26
C VAL A 83 1.57 -18.55 -8.17
N LEU A 84 0.48 -17.98 -7.64
CA LEU A 84 -0.35 -18.57 -6.61
C LEU A 84 -1.80 -18.70 -7.11
N PRO A 85 -2.10 -19.63 -8.05
CA PRO A 85 -3.43 -19.75 -8.66
C PRO A 85 -4.54 -20.15 -7.70
N ASN A 86 -4.18 -20.69 -6.52
CA ASN A 86 -5.14 -21.05 -5.47
C ASN A 86 -5.39 -19.91 -4.47
N PHE A 87 -4.68 -18.78 -4.60
CA PHE A 87 -4.88 -17.59 -3.79
C PHE A 87 -5.67 -16.56 -4.61
N GLU A 88 -6.86 -16.20 -4.14
CA GLU A 88 -7.67 -15.18 -4.80
C GLU A 88 -7.03 -13.79 -4.62
N VAL A 89 -6.63 -13.18 -5.74
CA VAL A 89 -6.11 -11.81 -5.78
C VAL A 89 -7.25 -10.87 -6.19
N ASP A 90 -8.04 -10.41 -5.21
CA ASP A 90 -9.14 -9.46 -5.44
C ASP A 90 -8.60 -8.02 -5.53
N ILE A 91 -8.44 -7.50 -6.75
CA ILE A 91 -7.92 -6.15 -7.02
C ILE A 91 -9.09 -5.16 -7.11
N ARG A 92 -9.01 -4.06 -6.33
CA ARG A 92 -10.03 -3.01 -6.27
C ARG A 92 -9.42 -1.64 -6.57
N PRO A 93 -9.28 -1.27 -7.85
CA PRO A 93 -8.79 0.06 -8.23
C PRO A 93 -9.77 1.15 -7.78
N GLY A 94 -9.24 2.25 -7.26
CA GLY A 94 -10.04 3.42 -6.95
C GLY A 94 -9.27 4.51 -6.22
N SER A 95 -9.55 5.77 -6.54
CA SER A 95 -9.02 6.92 -5.80
C SER A 95 -9.98 7.32 -4.67
N SER A 96 -9.47 8.08 -3.71
CA SER A 96 -10.21 8.60 -2.57
C SER A 96 -9.74 10.02 -2.19
N PRO A 97 -9.80 11.00 -3.13
CA PRO A 97 -9.31 12.35 -2.86
C PRO A 97 -9.95 12.97 -1.62
N GLY A 98 -9.15 13.64 -0.80
CA GLY A 98 -9.61 14.35 0.40
C GLY A 98 -10.05 13.45 1.57
N ARG A 99 -10.04 12.11 1.44
CA ARG A 99 -10.43 11.19 2.53
C ARG A 99 -9.37 10.99 3.61
N GLY A 100 -8.17 11.55 3.44
CA GLY A 100 -7.07 11.42 4.40
C GLY A 100 -6.52 10.01 4.54
N VAL A 101 -6.63 9.19 3.49
CA VAL A 101 -6.09 7.81 3.47
C VAL A 101 -4.65 7.80 2.96
N PHE A 102 -3.82 6.91 3.51
CA PHE A 102 -2.39 6.82 3.16
C PHE A 102 -2.16 6.63 1.66
N LYS A 103 -2.91 5.70 1.06
CA LYS A 103 -2.80 5.36 -0.36
C LYS A 103 -2.91 6.60 -1.26
N GLN A 104 -3.93 7.41 -0.99
CA GLN A 104 -4.18 8.64 -1.74
C GLN A 104 -3.06 9.66 -1.53
N TYR A 105 -2.62 9.84 -0.30
CA TYR A 105 -1.53 10.77 0.03
C TYR A 105 -0.23 10.43 -0.71
N ILE A 106 0.18 9.17 -0.74
CA ILE A 106 1.39 8.75 -1.46
C ILE A 106 1.29 9.06 -2.95
N SER A 107 0.15 8.72 -3.56
CA SER A 107 -0.05 8.92 -4.99
C SER A 107 -0.12 10.39 -5.38
N ASP A 108 -0.81 11.22 -4.62
CA ASP A 108 -0.89 12.66 -4.90
C ASP A 108 0.44 13.37 -4.65
N THR A 109 1.20 12.95 -3.62
CA THR A 109 2.43 13.65 -3.20
C THR A 109 3.64 13.25 -4.04
N TYR A 110 3.75 11.96 -4.36
CA TYR A 110 4.95 11.40 -4.98
C TYR A 110 4.73 10.91 -6.41
N GLY A 111 3.49 10.92 -6.92
CA GLY A 111 3.18 10.49 -8.30
C GLY A 111 3.38 9.00 -8.54
N VAL A 112 3.37 8.18 -7.48
CA VAL A 112 3.60 6.73 -7.55
C VAL A 112 2.42 5.94 -7.02
N HIS A 113 2.39 4.65 -7.36
CA HIS A 113 1.39 3.75 -6.81
C HIS A 113 1.58 3.52 -5.31
N ALA A 114 0.43 3.43 -4.62
CA ALA A 114 0.33 2.86 -3.29
C ALA A 114 -0.80 1.84 -3.25
N VAL A 115 -0.68 0.85 -2.36
CA VAL A 115 -1.68 -0.20 -2.18
C VAL A 115 -2.03 -0.36 -0.72
N THR A 116 -3.32 -0.40 -0.41
CA THR A 116 -3.80 -0.98 0.85
C THR A 116 -3.92 -2.47 0.64
N TYR A 117 -3.05 -3.21 1.33
CA TYR A 117 -2.99 -4.67 1.31
C TYR A 117 -3.81 -5.18 2.49
N GLU A 118 -4.98 -5.74 2.21
CA GLU A 118 -5.84 -6.33 3.23
C GLU A 118 -5.59 -7.84 3.33
N VAL A 119 -5.29 -8.32 4.55
CA VAL A 119 -5.16 -9.74 4.85
C VAL A 119 -6.40 -10.22 5.61
N GLY A 120 -6.94 -11.39 5.25
CA GLY A 120 -8.06 -12.01 5.95
C GLY A 120 -7.74 -12.35 7.42
N ASP A 121 -8.58 -11.95 8.36
CA ASP A 121 -8.40 -12.19 9.82
C ASP A 121 -8.36 -13.70 10.17
N HIS A 122 -8.93 -14.55 9.32
CA HIS A 122 -8.94 -16.01 9.46
C HIS A 122 -7.99 -16.72 8.48
N ALA A 123 -7.16 -15.97 7.74
CA ALA A 123 -6.23 -16.57 6.79
C ALA A 123 -5.21 -17.47 7.51
N ASN A 124 -4.84 -18.57 6.85
CA ASN A 124 -3.92 -19.53 7.41
C ASN A 124 -2.52 -18.91 7.55
N ARG A 125 -1.86 -19.03 8.71
CA ARG A 125 -0.54 -18.41 8.96
C ARG A 125 0.55 -18.85 7.97
N ASN A 126 0.51 -20.11 7.52
CA ASN A 126 1.44 -20.60 6.51
C ASN A 126 1.14 -19.98 5.15
N GLU A 127 -0.13 -19.85 4.79
CA GLU A 127 -0.56 -19.14 3.58
C GLU A 127 -0.13 -17.68 3.60
N ILE A 128 -0.37 -16.94 4.70
CA ILE A 128 0.11 -15.55 4.88
C ILE A 128 1.62 -15.46 4.65
N THR A 129 2.38 -16.43 5.19
CA THR A 129 3.84 -16.45 5.03
C THR A 129 4.25 -16.66 3.57
N VAL A 130 3.60 -17.59 2.87
CA VAL A 130 3.89 -17.91 1.46
C VAL A 130 3.50 -16.73 0.56
N VAL A 131 2.28 -16.20 0.72
CA VAL A 131 1.76 -15.08 -0.05
C VAL A 131 2.60 -13.84 0.20
N GLY A 132 2.86 -13.48 1.46
CA GLY A 132 3.67 -12.31 1.81
C GLY A 132 5.07 -12.33 1.21
N LYS A 133 5.77 -13.47 1.32
CA LYS A 133 7.10 -13.63 0.72
C LYS A 133 7.07 -13.56 -0.80
N THR A 134 6.13 -14.26 -1.42
CA THR A 134 5.99 -14.30 -2.89
C THR A 134 5.64 -12.92 -3.44
N SER A 135 4.66 -12.26 -2.82
CA SER A 135 4.21 -10.91 -3.15
C SER A 135 5.35 -9.90 -3.04
N ALA A 136 6.11 -9.90 -1.94
CA ALA A 136 7.27 -9.02 -1.76
C ALA A 136 8.35 -9.26 -2.82
N LEU A 137 8.69 -10.53 -3.11
CA LEU A 137 9.71 -10.87 -4.12
C LEU A 137 9.31 -10.42 -5.52
N LEU A 138 8.03 -10.59 -5.90
CA LEU A 138 7.52 -10.16 -7.19
C LEU A 138 7.54 -8.63 -7.33
N LEU A 139 7.14 -7.90 -6.28
CA LEU A 139 7.19 -6.44 -6.28
C LEU A 139 8.62 -5.93 -6.42
N MET A 140 9.55 -6.46 -5.62
CA MET A 140 10.96 -6.05 -5.68
C MET A 140 11.58 -6.28 -7.05
N LYS A 141 11.31 -7.43 -7.69
CA LYS A 141 11.79 -7.71 -9.05
C LYS A 141 11.24 -6.70 -10.05
N LEU A 142 9.96 -6.35 -9.95
CA LEU A 142 9.32 -5.40 -10.85
C LEU A 142 9.89 -3.98 -10.68
N LEU A 143 10.06 -3.52 -9.44
CA LEU A 143 10.66 -2.21 -9.13
C LEU A 143 12.10 -2.09 -9.64
N LEU A 144 12.90 -3.16 -9.51
CA LEU A 144 14.27 -3.20 -10.05
C LEU A 144 14.30 -3.18 -11.57
N ALA A 145 13.37 -3.90 -12.23
CA ALA A 145 13.27 -3.91 -13.68
C ALA A 145 12.89 -2.52 -14.24
N GLU A 146 11.96 -1.82 -13.58
CA GLU A 146 11.62 -0.44 -13.95
C GLU A 146 12.82 0.50 -13.81
N GLN A 147 13.59 0.40 -12.72
CA GLN A 147 14.75 1.28 -12.51
C GLN A 147 15.80 1.18 -13.63
N VAL A 148 15.93 0.00 -14.26
CA VAL A 148 16.84 -0.20 -15.39
C VAL A 148 16.28 0.44 -16.67
N ALA A 149 14.96 0.45 -16.85
CA ALA A 149 14.32 1.00 -18.05
C ALA A 149 14.35 2.55 -18.13
N TYR A 150 14.54 3.24 -17.00
CA TYR A 150 14.60 4.71 -16.92
C TYR A 150 16.03 5.28 -16.77
N LYS A 151 17.08 4.46 -16.94
CA LYS A 151 18.47 4.88 -17.07
C LYS A 151 18.88 4.94 -18.54
#